data_AF-M5U377-F1
#
_entry.id   AF-M5U377-F1
#
_cell.length_a   1.000
_cell.length_b   1.000
_cell.length_c   1.000
_cell.angle_alpha   90.00
_cell.angle_beta   90.00
_cell.angle_gamma   90.00
#
_symmetry.space_group_name_H-M   'P 1'
#
loop_
_entity.id
_entity.type
_entity.pdbx_description
1 polymer ?
#
loop_
_entity_poly.entity_id
_entity_poly.type
_entity_poly.pdbx_seq_one_letter_code
_entity_poly.pdbx_strand_id
1 'polypeptide(L)'
;MIRPTTIRFELGTCELSYAAGSTSLSPEGFRVLGQSDGQRMTQLVRTFPELANWFHERSLIVSAYPAALGLQGVAPFVDTYLHPPTFIRAMRLAALDFRPVVMAGQPLVGAEMLLQTIEAGLEIPDEILWAVGGYYMPRSLETFISDELAKCGSRLEVLHCYGVAEIGHTCFAAMSRFDSGEPRYQLVADDVFSSVHRENGCLELRRGDRNVVTEDLAEVVGGEWKIRSGPRRMCPAVLRDLESWSSEDWRRRTGYLHAEQSEVTYQLRRSAGTQHDAGELPYYRFLEAYGGAMQSKPKWHRQVTMPRTTSNPSQPSVAVA
;
A
#
# COMPACT_ATOMS: atom_id res chain seq x y z
N MET A 1 -38.31 9.89 -35.46
CA MET A 1 -37.36 8.78 -35.23
C MET A 1 -35.97 9.40 -35.20
N ILE A 2 -35.47 9.77 -34.02
CA ILE A 2 -34.15 10.40 -33.86
C ILE A 2 -33.12 9.28 -34.00
N ARG A 3 -32.31 9.30 -35.06
CA ARG A 3 -31.18 8.38 -35.20
C ARG A 3 -30.13 8.80 -34.17
N PRO A 4 -29.65 7.90 -33.30
CA PRO A 4 -28.53 8.23 -32.44
C PRO A 4 -27.32 8.46 -33.34
N THR A 5 -26.89 9.72 -33.46
CA THR A 5 -25.55 10.04 -33.97
C THR A 5 -24.56 9.38 -33.04
N THR A 6 -23.86 8.37 -33.54
CA THR A 6 -22.77 7.70 -32.83
C THR A 6 -21.60 8.68 -32.77
N ILE A 7 -21.66 9.63 -31.84
CA ILE A 7 -20.53 10.48 -31.51
C ILE A 7 -19.51 9.53 -30.85
N ARG A 8 -18.47 9.16 -31.59
CA ARG A 8 -17.30 8.49 -31.01
C ARG A 8 -16.55 9.56 -30.24
N PHE A 9 -16.56 9.46 -28.92
CA PHE A 9 -15.69 10.25 -28.06
C PHE A 9 -14.28 9.66 -28.15
N GLU A 10 -13.29 10.48 -28.51
CA GLU A 10 -11.89 10.10 -28.35
C GLU A 10 -11.56 10.14 -26.85
N LEU A 11 -11.20 8.99 -26.29
CA LEU A 11 -10.72 8.92 -24.90
C LEU A 11 -9.31 9.51 -24.82
N GLY A 12 -8.97 10.12 -23.69
CA GLY A 12 -7.61 10.61 -23.43
C GLY A 12 -6.57 9.47 -23.51
N THR A 13 -5.33 9.81 -23.88
CA THR A 13 -4.24 8.82 -24.08
C THR A 13 -3.58 8.36 -22.78
N CYS A 14 -3.85 9.04 -21.66
CA CYS A 14 -3.32 8.74 -20.35
C CYS A 14 -4.31 9.08 -19.23
N GLU A 15 -4.08 8.48 -18.07
CA GLU A 15 -4.74 8.78 -16.80
C GLU A 15 -3.72 9.41 -15.85
N LEU A 16 -4.10 10.52 -15.20
CA LEU A 16 -3.29 11.15 -14.17
C LEU A 16 -3.74 10.66 -12.80
N SER A 17 -2.83 10.08 -12.04
CA SER A 17 -3.10 9.43 -10.77
C SER A 17 -2.27 10.06 -9.65
N TYR A 18 -2.92 10.43 -8.55
CA TYR A 18 -2.23 10.96 -7.40
C TYR A 18 -1.78 9.83 -6.48
N ALA A 19 -0.49 9.80 -6.11
CA ALA A 19 0.02 8.74 -5.25
C ALA A 19 -0.51 8.91 -3.82
N ALA A 20 -1.17 7.88 -3.30
CA ALA A 20 -1.55 7.81 -1.89
C ALA A 20 -0.38 8.18 -0.97
N GLY A 21 -0.59 9.14 -0.06
CA GLY A 21 0.42 9.60 0.90
C GLY A 21 1.40 10.67 0.39
N SER A 22 1.29 11.14 -0.85
CA SER A 22 1.96 12.38 -1.25
C SER A 22 1.27 13.58 -0.58
N THR A 23 2.04 14.47 0.03
CA THR A 23 1.56 15.79 0.49
C THR A 23 1.94 16.92 -0.48
N SER A 24 2.54 16.57 -1.63
CA SER A 24 2.94 17.55 -2.63
C SER A 24 1.72 18.18 -3.28
N LEU A 25 1.61 19.50 -3.18
CA LEU A 25 0.60 20.28 -3.90
C LEU A 25 1.09 20.69 -5.30
N SER A 26 2.28 20.26 -5.72
CA SER A 26 2.83 20.62 -7.02
C SER A 26 2.15 19.84 -8.15
N PRO A 27 1.82 20.50 -9.28
CA PRO A 27 1.12 19.87 -10.40
C PRO A 27 1.96 18.80 -11.10
N GLU A 28 3.27 18.78 -10.89
CA GLU A 28 4.19 17.75 -11.41
C GLU A 28 4.15 16.44 -10.60
N GLY A 29 3.42 16.40 -9.46
CA GLY A 29 3.35 15.25 -8.57
C GLY A 29 2.43 14.11 -9.04
N PHE A 30 1.71 14.28 -10.14
CA PHE A 30 0.85 13.23 -10.69
C PHE A 30 1.67 12.13 -11.39
N ARG A 31 1.26 10.88 -11.19
CA ARG A 31 1.69 9.74 -12.00
C ARG A 31 0.92 9.75 -13.31
N VAL A 32 1.58 9.42 -14.41
CA VAL A 32 0.96 9.29 -15.72
C VAL A 32 0.86 7.80 -16.07
N LEU A 33 -0.36 7.29 -16.14
CA LEU A 33 -0.71 5.89 -16.46
C LEU A 33 -1.26 5.83 -17.89
N GLY A 34 -1.12 4.69 -18.57
CA GLY A 34 -1.55 4.51 -19.96
C GLY A 34 -0.38 4.19 -20.89
N GLN A 35 -0.32 4.80 -22.08
CA GLN A 35 0.75 4.52 -23.06
C GLN A 35 2.17 4.75 -22.51
N SER A 36 2.33 5.62 -21.52
CA SER A 36 3.60 5.94 -20.85
C SER A 36 4.05 4.93 -19.78
N ASP A 37 3.21 3.95 -19.43
CA ASP A 37 3.58 2.90 -18.46
C ASP A 37 4.44 1.79 -19.07
N GLY A 38 4.79 1.91 -20.36
CA GLY A 38 5.79 1.03 -20.99
C GLY A 38 5.42 -0.46 -20.97
N GLN A 39 4.13 -0.78 -20.95
CA GLN A 39 3.61 -2.16 -20.83
C GLN A 39 3.99 -2.85 -19.50
N ARG A 40 3.97 -2.13 -18.37
CA ARG A 40 4.31 -2.68 -17.04
C ARG A 40 3.64 -3.98 -16.70
N MET A 41 2.36 -4.14 -17.05
CA MET A 41 1.65 -5.40 -16.82
C MET A 41 2.27 -6.56 -17.60
N THR A 42 2.62 -6.34 -18.87
CA THR A 42 3.33 -7.32 -19.69
C THR A 42 4.69 -7.65 -19.11
N GLN A 43 5.43 -6.66 -18.63
CA GLN A 43 6.72 -6.87 -17.97
C GLN A 43 6.58 -7.67 -16.68
N LEU A 44 5.57 -7.35 -15.86
CA LEU A 44 5.25 -8.04 -14.63
C LEU A 44 4.91 -9.52 -14.87
N VAL A 45 4.05 -9.81 -15.85
CA VAL A 45 3.71 -11.20 -16.26
C VAL A 45 4.93 -11.91 -16.86
N ARG A 46 5.81 -11.22 -17.56
CA ARG A 46 7.05 -11.83 -18.06
C ARG A 46 8.00 -12.23 -16.92
N THR A 47 8.07 -11.44 -15.85
CA THR A 47 8.86 -11.77 -14.65
C THR A 47 8.20 -12.87 -13.81
N PHE A 48 6.86 -12.86 -13.71
CA PHE A 48 6.07 -13.84 -12.98
C PHE A 48 4.98 -14.45 -13.89
N PRO A 49 5.33 -15.46 -14.73
CA PRO A 49 4.40 -16.03 -15.72
C PRO A 49 3.09 -16.55 -15.14
N GLU A 50 3.08 -17.00 -13.89
CA GLU A 50 1.90 -17.44 -13.16
C GLU A 50 0.82 -16.34 -13.02
N LEU A 51 1.21 -15.07 -13.09
CA LEU A 51 0.27 -13.94 -13.06
C LEU A 51 -0.65 -13.88 -14.28
N ALA A 52 -0.31 -14.58 -15.38
CA ALA A 52 -1.21 -14.72 -16.52
C ALA A 52 -2.53 -15.43 -16.14
N ASN A 53 -2.53 -16.27 -15.10
CA ASN A 53 -3.73 -16.92 -14.57
C ASN A 53 -4.63 -15.97 -13.78
N TRP A 54 -4.14 -14.76 -13.47
CA TRP A 54 -4.86 -13.75 -12.70
C TRP A 54 -5.29 -12.57 -13.57
N PHE A 55 -4.47 -12.18 -14.53
CA PHE A 55 -4.70 -11.03 -15.41
C PHE A 55 -5.33 -11.45 -16.75
N HIS A 56 -6.63 -11.79 -16.73
CA HIS A 56 -7.40 -12.13 -17.93
C HIS A 56 -8.87 -11.68 -17.82
N GLU A 57 -9.60 -11.72 -18.93
CA GLU A 57 -10.98 -11.18 -19.07
C GLU A 57 -12.03 -11.81 -18.13
N ARG A 58 -11.75 -12.99 -17.59
CA ARG A 58 -12.67 -13.70 -16.66
C ARG A 58 -12.46 -13.28 -15.22
N SER A 59 -11.33 -12.66 -14.88
CA SER A 59 -11.09 -12.10 -13.55
C SER A 59 -11.97 -10.89 -13.27
N LEU A 60 -12.09 -10.51 -12.00
CA LEU A 60 -12.61 -9.21 -11.58
C LEU A 60 -11.49 -8.44 -10.90
N ILE A 61 -11.18 -7.24 -11.40
CA ILE A 61 -10.20 -6.35 -10.76
C ILE A 61 -10.96 -5.43 -9.80
N VAL A 62 -10.59 -5.48 -8.53
CA VAL A 62 -11.20 -4.67 -7.46
C VAL A 62 -10.16 -3.72 -6.90
N SER A 63 -10.33 -2.43 -7.16
CA SER A 63 -9.45 -1.38 -6.65
C SER A 63 -9.91 -0.91 -5.27
N ALA A 64 -9.13 -1.29 -4.26
CA ALA A 64 -9.16 -0.80 -2.89
C ALA A 64 -7.90 0.05 -2.59
N TYR A 65 -7.40 0.76 -3.61
CA TYR A 65 -6.17 1.54 -3.53
C TYR A 65 -6.46 3.04 -3.70
N PRO A 66 -5.82 3.95 -2.93
CA PRO A 66 -6.04 5.40 -3.06
C PRO A 66 -5.25 6.02 -4.24
N ALA A 67 -5.17 5.30 -5.36
CA ALA A 67 -4.55 5.74 -6.61
C ALA A 67 -4.95 4.77 -7.73
N ALA A 68 -5.04 5.27 -8.97
CA ALA A 68 -5.11 4.38 -10.12
C ALA A 68 -3.77 3.63 -10.32
N LEU A 69 -3.86 2.42 -10.85
CA LEU A 69 -2.76 1.46 -10.95
C LEU A 69 -2.53 0.93 -12.38
N GLY A 70 -3.21 1.49 -13.38
CA GLY A 70 -3.06 1.07 -14.77
C GLY A 70 -3.61 -0.33 -15.08
N LEU A 71 -4.49 -0.86 -14.21
CA LEU A 71 -5.11 -2.18 -14.36
C LEU A 71 -6.37 -2.15 -15.26
N GLN A 72 -6.80 -0.95 -15.66
CA GLN A 72 -7.99 -0.74 -16.49
C GLN A 72 -7.76 -1.36 -17.88
N GLY A 73 -8.76 -2.09 -18.39
CA GLY A 73 -8.74 -2.68 -19.74
C GLY A 73 -8.25 -4.13 -19.82
N VAL A 74 -7.76 -4.73 -18.73
CA VAL A 74 -7.39 -6.15 -18.69
C VAL A 74 -8.60 -7.06 -18.43
N ALA A 75 -9.46 -6.63 -17.51
CA ALA A 75 -10.66 -7.35 -17.09
C ALA A 75 -11.71 -6.33 -16.62
N PRO A 76 -12.96 -6.75 -16.34
CA PRO A 76 -13.91 -5.91 -15.63
C PRO A 76 -13.28 -5.29 -14.37
N PHE A 77 -13.42 -3.98 -14.23
CA PHE A 77 -12.77 -3.19 -13.18
C PHE A 77 -13.82 -2.54 -12.29
N VAL A 78 -13.66 -2.69 -10.98
CA VAL A 78 -14.49 -2.05 -9.96
C VAL A 78 -13.62 -1.13 -9.11
N ASP A 79 -13.87 0.17 -9.22
CA ASP A 79 -13.39 1.12 -8.23
C ASP A 79 -14.32 1.10 -7.01
N THR A 80 -13.74 0.83 -5.84
CA THR A 80 -14.52 0.77 -4.60
C THR A 80 -14.61 2.12 -3.91
N TYR A 81 -13.81 3.12 -4.31
CA TYR A 81 -13.71 4.42 -3.62
C TYR A 81 -13.39 4.27 -2.13
N LEU A 82 -12.71 3.18 -1.76
CA LEU A 82 -12.45 2.79 -0.37
C LEU A 82 -13.72 2.66 0.48
N HIS A 83 -14.84 2.30 -0.15
CA HIS A 83 -16.15 2.13 0.47
C HIS A 83 -16.45 0.63 0.69
N PRO A 84 -16.47 0.14 1.94
CA PRO A 84 -16.60 -1.29 2.21
C PRO A 84 -17.85 -1.95 1.63
N PRO A 85 -19.06 -1.36 1.67
CA PRO A 85 -20.23 -1.96 1.01
C PRO A 85 -20.04 -2.18 -0.50
N THR A 86 -19.32 -1.28 -1.18
CA THR A 86 -19.01 -1.44 -2.62
C THR A 86 -18.01 -2.58 -2.83
N PHE A 87 -17.00 -2.68 -1.97
CA PHE A 87 -16.03 -3.77 -1.98
C PHE A 87 -16.72 -5.13 -1.76
N ILE A 88 -17.53 -5.27 -0.71
CA ILE A 88 -18.28 -6.49 -0.39
C ILE A 88 -19.17 -6.90 -1.56
N ARG A 89 -19.89 -5.94 -2.17
CA ARG A 89 -20.72 -6.21 -3.35
C ARG A 89 -19.90 -6.72 -4.53
N ALA A 90 -18.70 -6.19 -4.76
CA ALA A 90 -17.80 -6.63 -5.82
C ALA A 90 -17.28 -8.05 -5.56
N MET A 91 -16.85 -8.36 -4.34
CA MET A 91 -16.42 -9.70 -3.94
C MET A 91 -17.55 -10.72 -4.13
N ARG A 92 -18.77 -10.37 -3.69
CA ARG A 92 -19.94 -11.22 -3.86
C ARG A 92 -20.30 -11.47 -5.32
N LEU A 93 -20.22 -10.43 -6.16
CA LEU A 93 -20.43 -10.57 -7.60
C LEU A 93 -19.42 -11.53 -8.21
N ALA A 94 -18.13 -11.41 -7.87
CA ALA A 94 -17.10 -12.33 -8.34
C ALA A 94 -17.34 -13.77 -7.87
N ALA A 95 -17.76 -13.96 -6.61
CA ALA A 95 -18.09 -15.27 -6.07
C ALA A 95 -19.24 -15.93 -6.85
N LEU A 96 -20.33 -15.21 -7.09
CA LEU A 96 -21.52 -15.72 -7.80
C LEU A 96 -21.24 -16.01 -9.28
N ASP A 97 -20.30 -15.29 -9.89
CA ASP A 97 -19.88 -15.49 -11.28
C ASP A 97 -18.69 -16.46 -11.42
N PHE A 98 -18.20 -17.06 -10.32
CA PHE A 98 -17.02 -17.92 -10.29
C PHE A 98 -15.77 -17.25 -10.91
N ARG A 99 -15.53 -15.99 -10.56
CA ARG A 99 -14.42 -15.18 -11.06
C ARG A 99 -13.30 -15.11 -10.03
N PRO A 100 -12.03 -15.34 -10.41
CA PRO A 100 -10.91 -14.97 -9.56
C PRO A 100 -10.86 -13.46 -9.39
N VAL A 101 -10.47 -13.00 -8.20
CA VAL A 101 -10.35 -11.57 -7.92
C VAL A 101 -8.90 -11.14 -7.90
N VAL A 102 -8.58 -10.08 -8.64
CA VAL A 102 -7.35 -9.31 -8.44
C VAL A 102 -7.69 -8.07 -7.63
N MET A 103 -7.39 -8.13 -6.34
CA MET A 103 -7.58 -7.03 -5.42
C MET A 103 -6.30 -6.18 -5.38
N ALA A 104 -6.42 -4.89 -5.67
CA ALA A 104 -5.32 -3.96 -5.46
C ALA A 104 -5.61 -3.08 -4.25
N GLY A 105 -4.75 -3.11 -3.23
CA GLY A 105 -5.04 -2.39 -1.98
C GLY A 105 -3.82 -2.23 -1.08
N GLN A 106 -3.81 -1.17 -0.28
CA GLN A 106 -2.77 -1.00 0.74
C GLN A 106 -2.94 -2.04 1.86
N PRO A 107 -1.86 -2.52 2.51
CA PRO A 107 -1.94 -3.64 3.44
C PRO A 107 -3.04 -3.52 4.53
N LEU A 108 -3.07 -2.43 5.30
CA LEU A 108 -4.02 -2.30 6.41
C LEU A 108 -5.47 -2.08 5.93
N VAL A 109 -5.62 -1.36 4.82
CA VAL A 109 -6.92 -1.04 4.23
C VAL A 109 -7.54 -2.26 3.59
N GLY A 110 -6.74 -3.02 2.84
CA GLY A 110 -7.19 -4.26 2.24
C GLY A 110 -7.53 -5.30 3.29
N ALA A 111 -6.74 -5.40 4.37
CA ALA A 111 -7.08 -6.24 5.51
C ALA A 111 -8.42 -5.86 6.14
N GLU A 112 -8.69 -4.57 6.38
CA GLU A 112 -9.99 -4.10 6.88
C GLU A 112 -11.14 -4.49 5.94
N MET A 113 -10.99 -4.32 4.63
CA MET A 113 -12.03 -4.66 3.66
C MET A 113 -12.31 -6.17 3.57
N LEU A 114 -11.25 -6.98 3.58
CA LEU A 114 -11.37 -8.44 3.56
C LEU A 114 -12.04 -8.93 4.84
N LEU A 115 -11.65 -8.43 6.01
CA LEU A 115 -12.27 -8.80 7.28
C LEU A 115 -13.75 -8.38 7.33
N GLN A 116 -14.11 -7.17 6.90
CA GLN A 116 -15.52 -6.77 6.82
C GLN A 116 -16.32 -7.64 5.84
N THR A 117 -15.69 -8.14 4.77
CA THR A 117 -16.32 -9.08 3.84
C THR A 117 -16.58 -10.42 4.51
N ILE A 118 -15.62 -10.93 5.27
CA ILE A 118 -15.76 -12.16 6.06
C ILE A 118 -16.84 -12.00 7.13
N GLU A 119 -16.82 -10.89 7.89
CA GLU A 119 -17.80 -10.59 8.93
C GLU A 119 -19.23 -10.43 8.39
N ALA A 120 -19.38 -9.98 7.14
CA ALA A 120 -20.69 -9.88 6.50
C ALA A 120 -21.35 -11.26 6.27
N GLY A 121 -20.57 -12.36 6.30
CA GLY A 121 -21.10 -13.72 6.16
C GLY A 121 -21.73 -14.00 4.79
N LEU A 122 -21.28 -13.28 3.75
CA LEU A 122 -21.75 -13.44 2.37
C LEU A 122 -20.78 -14.31 1.56
N GLU A 123 -21.16 -14.62 0.32
CA GLU A 123 -20.34 -15.39 -0.62
C GLU A 123 -19.01 -14.66 -0.92
N ILE A 124 -17.89 -15.39 -0.83
CA ILE A 124 -16.53 -14.92 -1.09
C ILE A 124 -15.96 -15.70 -2.29
N PRO A 125 -15.17 -15.07 -3.18
CA PRO A 125 -14.51 -15.76 -4.27
C PRO A 125 -13.55 -16.85 -3.79
N ASP A 126 -13.46 -17.95 -4.54
CA ASP A 126 -12.57 -19.07 -4.22
C ASP A 126 -11.09 -18.68 -4.24
N GLU A 127 -10.71 -17.68 -5.05
CA GLU A 127 -9.33 -17.28 -5.26
C GLU A 127 -9.19 -15.75 -5.34
N ILE A 128 -8.26 -15.20 -4.54
CA ILE A 128 -7.96 -13.78 -4.47
C ILE A 128 -6.44 -13.59 -4.63
N LEU A 129 -6.03 -12.79 -5.61
CA LEU A 129 -4.69 -12.22 -5.69
C LEU A 129 -4.73 -10.81 -5.10
N TRP A 130 -4.01 -10.59 -4.01
CA TRP A 130 -3.88 -9.29 -3.39
C TRP A 130 -2.58 -8.60 -3.81
N ALA A 131 -2.69 -7.68 -4.77
CA ALA A 131 -1.63 -6.78 -5.15
C ALA A 131 -1.47 -5.66 -4.10
N VAL A 132 -0.45 -5.77 -3.27
CA VAL A 132 -0.18 -4.86 -2.15
C VAL A 132 0.95 -3.90 -2.46
N GLY A 133 0.84 -2.66 -1.99
CA GLY A 133 1.93 -1.69 -2.10
C GLY A 133 1.67 -0.41 -1.31
N GLY A 134 2.61 0.54 -1.39
CA GLY A 134 2.51 1.85 -0.74
C GLY A 134 3.24 1.94 0.61
N TYR A 135 3.23 0.87 1.39
CA TYR A 135 4.04 0.68 2.59
C TYR A 135 4.22 -0.82 2.87
N TYR A 136 5.11 -1.15 3.80
CA TYR A 136 5.46 -2.54 4.13
C TYR A 136 4.25 -3.33 4.62
N MET A 137 4.09 -4.56 4.14
CA MET A 137 3.09 -5.51 4.62
C MET A 137 3.74 -6.42 5.68
N PRO A 138 3.33 -6.32 6.96
CA PRO A 138 3.77 -7.25 7.99
C PRO A 138 3.48 -8.70 7.58
N ARG A 139 4.43 -9.61 7.84
CA ARG A 139 4.26 -11.04 7.58
C ARG A 139 3.16 -11.61 8.46
N SER A 140 3.08 -11.19 9.73
CA SER A 140 2.03 -11.60 10.66
C SER A 140 0.63 -11.27 10.12
N LEU A 141 0.45 -10.09 9.50
CA LEU A 141 -0.80 -9.67 8.87
C LEU A 141 -1.15 -10.53 7.65
N GLU A 142 -0.16 -10.80 6.79
CA GLU A 142 -0.34 -11.65 5.62
C GLU A 142 -0.82 -13.04 5.99
N THR A 143 -0.13 -13.69 6.93
CA THR A 143 -0.52 -15.00 7.45
C THR A 143 -1.92 -14.95 8.04
N PHE A 144 -2.21 -13.95 8.89
CA PHE A 144 -3.53 -13.82 9.51
C PHE A 144 -4.66 -13.71 8.49
N ILE A 145 -4.54 -12.83 7.48
CA ILE A 145 -5.59 -12.65 6.47
C ILE A 145 -5.73 -13.90 5.59
N SER A 146 -4.62 -14.55 5.24
CA SER A 146 -4.65 -15.83 4.52
C SER A 146 -5.41 -16.89 5.30
N ASP A 147 -5.15 -17.01 6.61
CA ASP A 147 -5.82 -17.98 7.49
C ASP A 147 -7.32 -17.68 7.64
N GLU A 148 -7.69 -16.40 7.75
CA GLU A 148 -9.10 -16.00 7.84
C GLU A 148 -9.87 -16.30 6.54
N LEU A 149 -9.27 -16.03 5.37
CA LEU A 149 -9.87 -16.36 4.08
C LEU A 149 -9.98 -17.88 3.86
N ALA A 150 -8.97 -18.64 4.27
CA ALA A 150 -8.97 -20.09 4.16
C ALA A 150 -10.11 -20.74 4.96
N LYS A 151 -10.48 -20.18 6.13
CA LYS A 151 -11.65 -20.62 6.91
C LYS A 151 -12.97 -20.45 6.16
N CYS A 152 -13.03 -19.53 5.21
CA CYS A 152 -14.17 -19.30 4.33
C CYS A 152 -14.05 -20.05 2.99
N GLY A 153 -13.05 -20.90 2.80
CA GLY A 153 -12.81 -21.64 1.56
C GLY A 153 -12.14 -20.81 0.45
N SER A 154 -11.63 -19.61 0.77
CA SER A 154 -10.97 -18.73 -0.19
C SER A 154 -9.44 -18.83 -0.08
N ARG A 155 -8.75 -19.00 -1.21
CA ARG A 155 -7.29 -18.96 -1.29
C ARG A 155 -6.81 -17.53 -1.52
N LEU A 156 -5.80 -17.12 -0.76
CA LEU A 156 -5.10 -15.86 -0.95
C LEU A 156 -3.70 -16.09 -1.55
N GLU A 157 -3.39 -15.37 -2.62
CA GLU A 157 -2.02 -15.12 -3.08
C GLU A 157 -1.69 -13.64 -2.91
N VAL A 158 -0.43 -13.30 -2.61
CA VAL A 158 -0.01 -11.92 -2.39
C VAL A 158 1.07 -11.53 -3.37
N LEU A 159 0.83 -10.44 -4.09
CA LEU A 159 1.79 -9.79 -4.96
C LEU A 159 2.28 -8.51 -4.31
N HIS A 160 3.48 -8.53 -3.76
CA HIS A 160 4.11 -7.33 -3.22
C HIS A 160 4.62 -6.45 -4.35
N CYS A 161 4.16 -5.21 -4.40
CA CYS A 161 4.58 -4.20 -5.35
C CYS A 161 5.37 -3.09 -4.65
N TYR A 162 6.58 -2.80 -5.14
CA TYR A 162 7.38 -1.67 -4.68
C TYR A 162 7.58 -0.66 -5.80
N GLY A 163 7.39 0.63 -5.50
CA GLY A 163 7.64 1.73 -6.43
C GLY A 163 7.57 3.08 -5.70
N VAL A 164 8.16 4.10 -6.32
CA VAL A 164 8.20 5.47 -5.80
C VAL A 164 7.62 6.42 -6.84
N ALA A 165 6.86 7.43 -6.41
CA ALA A 165 6.06 8.25 -7.32
C ALA A 165 6.92 8.99 -8.36
N GLU A 166 8.14 9.34 -7.97
CA GLU A 166 9.14 10.06 -8.75
C GLU A 166 9.64 9.24 -9.96
N ILE A 167 9.67 7.91 -9.84
CA ILE A 167 10.22 6.98 -10.84
C ILE A 167 9.11 6.22 -11.57
N GLY A 168 8.18 5.63 -10.83
CA GLY A 168 7.14 4.78 -11.38
C GLY A 168 6.48 3.90 -10.32
N HIS A 169 5.30 3.38 -10.65
CA HIS A 169 4.68 2.32 -9.85
C HIS A 169 5.29 0.96 -10.19
N THR A 170 5.23 0.03 -9.23
CA THR A 170 5.66 -1.37 -9.39
C THR A 170 6.98 -1.49 -10.15
N CYS A 171 8.02 -0.81 -9.69
CA CYS A 171 9.38 -0.98 -10.23
C CYS A 171 9.92 -2.37 -9.90
N PHE A 172 9.56 -2.87 -8.72
CA PHE A 172 9.84 -4.23 -8.29
C PHE A 172 8.56 -4.92 -7.88
N ALA A 173 8.55 -6.25 -7.99
CA ALA A 173 7.50 -7.06 -7.41
C ALA A 173 8.05 -8.36 -6.79
N ALA A 174 7.27 -8.96 -5.89
CA ALA A 174 7.57 -10.24 -5.27
C ALA A 174 6.29 -11.06 -5.05
N MET A 175 6.33 -12.34 -5.39
CA MET A 175 5.30 -13.34 -5.07
C MET A 175 5.68 -14.21 -3.86
N SER A 176 6.88 -14.00 -3.30
CA SER A 176 7.40 -14.77 -2.18
C SER A 176 8.26 -13.92 -1.26
N ARG A 177 8.61 -14.47 -0.10
CA ARG A 177 9.45 -13.84 0.92
C ARG A 177 10.78 -14.59 1.09
N PHE A 178 11.77 -13.91 1.61
CA PHE A 178 12.95 -14.56 2.18
C PHE A 178 12.61 -15.21 3.53
N ASP A 179 13.48 -16.10 4.02
CA ASP A 179 13.32 -16.73 5.34
C ASP A 179 13.26 -15.71 6.48
N SER A 180 13.95 -14.58 6.30
CA SER A 180 13.93 -13.43 7.21
C SER A 180 12.59 -12.67 7.20
N GLY A 181 11.67 -13.01 6.29
CA GLY A 181 10.31 -12.50 6.23
C GLY A 181 10.11 -11.36 5.24
N GLU A 182 11.15 -10.66 4.78
CA GLU A 182 10.97 -9.59 3.78
C GLU A 182 10.59 -10.14 2.40
N PRO A 183 9.80 -9.40 1.60
CA PRO A 183 9.52 -9.80 0.23
C PRO A 183 10.80 -9.90 -0.61
N ARG A 184 10.82 -10.92 -1.46
CA ARG A 184 11.93 -11.27 -2.36
C ARG A 184 11.72 -10.57 -3.70
N TYR A 185 12.09 -9.30 -3.75
CA TYR A 185 11.77 -8.43 -4.89
C TYR A 185 12.63 -8.76 -6.11
N GLN A 186 11.99 -8.80 -7.28
CA GLN A 186 12.66 -8.80 -8.57
C GLN A 186 12.36 -7.47 -9.27
N LEU A 187 13.35 -6.94 -9.98
CA LEU A 187 13.16 -5.77 -10.83
C LEU A 187 12.26 -6.18 -12.00
N VAL A 188 11.08 -5.58 -12.09
CA VAL A 188 10.14 -5.85 -13.20
C VAL A 188 10.19 -4.76 -14.25
N ALA A 189 10.72 -3.59 -13.89
CA ALA A 189 10.73 -2.43 -14.74
C ALA A 189 11.98 -2.33 -15.60
N ASP A 190 11.87 -2.73 -16.88
CA ASP A 190 13.00 -2.76 -17.84
C ASP A 190 13.66 -1.40 -18.05
N ASP A 191 12.91 -0.32 -17.85
CA ASP A 191 13.35 1.06 -18.05
C ASP A 191 13.86 1.73 -16.76
N VAL A 192 13.93 0.99 -15.66
CA VAL A 192 14.43 1.46 -14.36
C VAL A 192 15.78 0.82 -14.06
N PHE A 193 16.76 1.66 -13.75
CA PHE A 193 18.04 1.22 -13.21
C PHE A 193 18.00 1.32 -11.69
N SER A 194 18.54 0.30 -11.00
CA SER A 194 18.59 0.26 -9.55
C SER A 194 19.98 -0.06 -9.02
N SER A 195 20.37 0.64 -7.95
CA SER A 195 21.65 0.48 -7.26
C SER A 195 21.46 0.64 -5.75
N VAL A 196 22.46 0.18 -4.98
CA VAL A 196 22.57 0.51 -3.55
C VAL A 196 23.51 1.72 -3.42
N HIS A 197 23.00 2.81 -2.87
CA HIS A 197 23.73 4.04 -2.66
C HIS A 197 24.85 3.82 -1.62
N ARG A 198 26.09 4.09 -2.02
CA ARG A 198 27.30 3.64 -1.31
C ARG A 198 27.43 4.19 0.11
N GLU A 199 26.96 5.41 0.35
CA GLU A 199 27.20 6.11 1.62
C GLU A 199 26.25 5.67 2.75
N ASN A 200 25.03 5.24 2.40
CA ASN A 200 23.96 5.02 3.37
C ASN A 200 23.22 3.67 3.19
N GLY A 201 23.57 2.88 2.16
CA GLY A 201 22.92 1.60 1.89
C GLY A 201 21.48 1.71 1.40
N CYS A 202 21.04 2.92 1.02
CA CYS A 202 19.68 3.14 0.53
C CYS A 202 19.53 2.69 -0.93
N LEU A 203 18.31 2.33 -1.32
CA LEU A 203 17.97 2.06 -2.71
C LEU A 203 18.03 3.36 -3.52
N GLU A 204 18.80 3.36 -4.59
CA GLU A 204 18.82 4.41 -5.61
C GLU A 204 18.13 3.91 -6.88
N LEU A 205 17.26 4.74 -7.45
CA LEU A 205 16.47 4.42 -8.64
C LEU A 205 16.59 5.52 -9.69
N ARG A 206 16.80 5.11 -10.93
CA ARG A 206 16.93 6.02 -12.08
C ARG A 206 16.06 5.57 -13.26
N ARG A 207 15.36 6.53 -13.88
CA ARG A 207 14.56 6.33 -15.10
C ARG A 207 14.65 7.56 -15.99
N GLY A 208 15.31 7.43 -17.15
CA GLY A 208 15.67 8.59 -17.97
C GLY A 208 16.51 9.60 -17.18
N ASP A 209 16.08 10.86 -17.18
CA ASP A 209 16.74 11.95 -16.44
C ASP A 209 16.33 12.05 -14.96
N ARG A 210 15.39 11.20 -14.50
CA ARG A 210 14.95 11.20 -13.11
C ARG A 210 15.83 10.28 -12.28
N ASN A 211 16.33 10.80 -11.15
CA ASN A 211 17.06 10.03 -10.15
C ASN A 211 16.48 10.29 -8.76
N VAL A 212 16.38 9.25 -7.94
CA VAL A 212 16.02 9.36 -6.53
C VAL A 212 16.83 8.38 -5.70
N VAL A 213 17.51 8.89 -4.67
CA VAL A 213 17.99 8.08 -3.55
C VAL A 213 16.84 7.99 -2.57
N THR A 214 16.25 6.81 -2.46
CA THR A 214 15.15 6.57 -1.53
C THR A 214 15.65 6.60 -0.08
N GLU A 215 14.73 6.63 0.87
CA GLU A 215 15.06 6.43 2.29
C GLU A 215 15.03 4.94 2.70
N ASP A 216 14.74 4.03 1.77
CA ASP A 216 14.58 2.61 2.03
C ASP A 216 15.93 1.88 1.89
N LEU A 217 16.25 1.00 2.84
CA LEU A 217 17.49 0.22 2.82
C LEU A 217 17.35 -0.92 1.82
N ALA A 218 18.38 -1.14 1.00
CA ALA A 218 18.38 -2.21 0.02
C ALA A 218 19.64 -3.09 0.10
N GLU A 219 19.44 -4.37 -0.19
CA GLU A 219 20.47 -5.38 -0.30
C GLU A 219 20.14 -6.31 -1.46
N VAL A 220 21.15 -6.77 -2.18
CA VAL A 220 20.99 -7.79 -3.24
C VAL A 220 21.43 -9.14 -2.68
N VAL A 221 20.52 -10.10 -2.63
CA VAL A 221 20.74 -11.46 -2.12
C VAL A 221 20.39 -12.43 -3.23
N GLY A 222 21.38 -13.15 -3.77
CA GLY A 222 21.15 -14.16 -4.81
C GLY A 222 20.60 -13.60 -6.14
N GLY A 223 20.84 -12.32 -6.44
CA GLY A 223 20.28 -11.64 -7.63
C GLY A 223 18.90 -11.03 -7.40
N GLU A 224 18.31 -11.24 -6.22
CA GLU A 224 17.02 -10.69 -5.82
C GLU A 224 17.22 -9.56 -4.80
N TRP A 225 16.23 -8.67 -4.69
CA TRP A 225 16.30 -7.48 -3.86
C TRP A 225 15.56 -7.69 -2.54
N LYS A 226 16.25 -7.39 -1.45
CA LYS A 226 15.65 -7.20 -0.13
C LYS A 226 15.53 -5.70 0.13
N ILE A 227 14.31 -5.19 0.12
CA ILE A 227 14.01 -3.76 0.32
C ILE A 227 13.28 -3.59 1.65
N ARG A 228 13.86 -2.82 2.58
CA ARG A 228 13.33 -2.55 3.92
C ARG A 228 13.01 -1.08 4.08
N SER A 229 11.88 -0.79 4.72
CA SER A 229 11.49 0.59 4.99
C SER A 229 12.55 1.31 5.81
N GLY A 230 12.86 2.53 5.38
CA GLY A 230 13.72 3.42 6.17
C GLY A 230 13.15 3.72 7.55
N PRO A 231 13.99 4.06 8.54
CA PRO A 231 13.56 4.35 9.91
C PRO A 231 12.59 5.54 10.02
N ARG A 232 12.59 6.44 9.03
CA ARG A 232 11.65 7.58 8.93
C ARG A 232 10.28 7.20 8.34
N ARG A 233 10.18 6.06 7.66
CA ARG A 233 8.94 5.57 7.05
C ARG A 233 8.23 4.55 7.94
N MET A 234 9.00 3.60 8.47
CA MET A 234 8.53 2.63 9.45
C MET A 234 9.59 2.44 10.51
N CYS A 235 9.27 2.84 11.75
CA CYS A 235 10.17 2.61 12.87
C CYS A 235 10.39 1.10 13.06
N PRO A 236 11.64 0.60 13.18
CA PRO A 236 11.88 -0.82 13.40
C PRO A 236 11.19 -1.40 14.64
N ALA A 237 10.99 -0.58 15.68
CA ALA A 237 10.26 -0.99 16.88
C ALA A 237 8.77 -1.21 16.59
N VAL A 238 8.16 -0.35 15.76
CA VAL A 238 6.76 -0.51 15.31
C VAL A 238 6.61 -1.76 14.46
N LEU A 239 7.52 -2.01 13.52
CA LEU A 239 7.46 -3.24 12.74
C LEU A 239 7.54 -4.47 13.64
N ARG A 240 8.50 -4.51 14.57
CA ARG A 240 8.62 -5.64 15.51
C ARG A 240 7.37 -5.84 16.36
N ASP A 241 6.75 -4.75 16.80
CA ASP A 241 5.49 -4.81 17.54
C ASP A 241 4.37 -5.42 16.68
N LEU A 242 4.13 -4.91 15.47
CA LEU A 242 3.14 -5.45 14.54
C LEU A 242 3.40 -6.92 14.16
N GLU A 243 4.67 -7.32 14.00
CA GLU A 243 5.04 -8.71 13.73
C GLU A 243 4.82 -9.64 14.94
N SER A 244 4.73 -9.09 16.16
CA SER A 244 4.44 -9.85 17.38
C SER A 244 2.94 -10.06 17.66
N TRP A 245 2.08 -9.38 16.90
CA TRP A 245 0.62 -9.46 17.09
C TRP A 245 0.08 -10.86 16.78
N SER A 246 -0.81 -11.31 17.67
CA SER A 246 -1.58 -12.53 17.49
C SER A 246 -2.73 -12.34 16.49
N SER A 247 -3.42 -13.44 16.14
CA SER A 247 -4.64 -13.36 15.35
C SER A 247 -5.75 -12.56 16.05
N GLU A 248 -5.78 -12.55 17.39
CA GLU A 248 -6.75 -11.77 18.16
C GLU A 248 -6.45 -10.27 18.07
N ASP A 249 -5.17 -9.90 18.19
CA ASP A 249 -4.72 -8.52 18.00
C ASP A 249 -5.09 -8.02 16.60
N TRP A 250 -4.80 -8.79 15.55
CA TRP A 250 -5.12 -8.41 14.17
C TRP A 250 -6.62 -8.34 13.86
N ARG A 251 -7.42 -9.18 14.53
CA ARG A 251 -8.88 -9.13 14.44
C ARG A 251 -9.41 -7.85 15.06
N ARG A 252 -8.83 -7.39 16.16
CA ARG A 252 -9.36 -6.25 16.93
C ARG A 252 -8.76 -4.90 16.53
N ARG A 253 -7.50 -4.86 16.13
CA ARG A 253 -6.74 -3.65 15.78
C ARG A 253 -6.59 -3.51 14.27
N THR A 254 -6.53 -2.26 13.80
CA THR A 254 -6.37 -1.93 12.37
C THR A 254 -4.92 -1.96 11.89
N GLY A 255 -3.93 -1.93 12.80
CA GLY A 255 -2.51 -1.70 12.49
C GLY A 255 -2.11 -0.21 12.39
N TYR A 256 -3.08 0.71 12.43
CA TYR A 256 -2.79 2.13 12.62
C TYR A 256 -2.45 2.38 14.10
N LEU A 257 -1.38 3.13 14.32
CA LEU A 257 -0.93 3.49 15.66
C LEU A 257 -0.34 4.89 15.69
N HIS A 258 -0.34 5.46 16.89
CA HIS A 258 0.37 6.68 17.23
C HIS A 258 1.43 6.33 18.28
N ALA A 259 2.66 6.80 18.08
CA ALA A 259 3.76 6.57 19.00
C ALA A 259 4.34 7.91 19.45
N GLU A 260 4.09 8.28 20.70
CA GLU A 260 4.63 9.49 21.34
C GLU A 260 5.43 9.09 22.57
N GLN A 261 6.67 9.57 22.66
CA GLN A 261 7.61 9.15 23.71
C GLN A 261 7.62 7.61 23.82
N SER A 262 7.32 7.05 24.98
CA SER A 262 7.32 5.60 25.26
C SER A 262 5.93 4.96 25.18
N GLU A 263 4.90 5.72 24.83
CA GLU A 263 3.53 5.22 24.74
C GLU A 263 3.15 4.97 23.28
N VAL A 264 2.51 3.81 23.04
CA VAL A 264 1.93 3.46 21.75
C VAL A 264 0.43 3.33 21.95
N THR A 265 -0.32 4.04 21.13
CA THR A 265 -1.76 3.96 21.08
C THR A 265 -2.19 3.31 19.77
N TYR A 266 -3.02 2.27 19.84
CA TYR A 266 -3.51 1.52 18.68
C TYR A 266 -4.94 1.92 18.33
N GLN A 267 -5.23 1.99 17.03
CA GLN A 267 -6.59 2.16 16.54
C GLN A 267 -7.32 0.81 16.48
N LEU A 268 -8.44 0.73 17.18
CA LEU A 268 -9.36 -0.41 17.09
C LEU A 268 -10.19 -0.38 15.80
N ARG A 269 -10.57 -1.56 15.32
CA ARG A 269 -11.55 -1.71 14.23
C ARG A 269 -12.93 -1.23 14.68
N ARG A 270 -13.80 -0.92 13.72
CA ARG A 270 -15.17 -0.42 14.02
C ARG A 270 -16.05 -1.45 14.71
N SER A 271 -15.82 -2.74 14.42
CA SER A 271 -16.54 -3.88 15.01
C SER A 271 -16.00 -4.29 16.38
N ALA A 272 -14.82 -3.79 16.79
CA ALA A 272 -14.19 -4.17 18.05
C ALA A 272 -14.94 -3.57 19.25
N GLY A 273 -15.27 -4.43 20.22
CA GLY A 273 -15.79 -3.99 21.51
C GLY A 273 -14.77 -3.17 22.30
N THR A 274 -15.26 -2.29 23.18
CA THR A 274 -14.43 -1.47 24.07
C THR A 274 -13.96 -2.30 25.26
N GLN A 275 -13.05 -3.24 25.05
CA GLN A 275 -12.20 -3.70 26.13
C GLN A 275 -11.09 -2.66 26.30
N HIS A 276 -11.14 -1.95 27.42
CA HIS A 276 -10.25 -0.83 27.73
C HIS A 276 -8.89 -1.36 28.20
N ASP A 277 -8.08 -1.82 27.26
CA ASP A 277 -6.64 -1.92 27.51
C ASP A 277 -6.02 -0.53 27.42
N ALA A 278 -5.09 -0.23 28.34
CA ALA A 278 -4.30 0.99 28.26
C ALA A 278 -3.49 0.97 26.96
N GLY A 279 -3.66 1.99 26.11
CA GLY A 279 -2.98 2.08 24.81
C GLY A 279 -3.86 1.75 23.61
N GLU A 280 -5.19 1.75 23.74
CA GLU A 280 -6.08 1.55 22.60
C GLU A 280 -7.20 2.59 22.54
N LEU A 281 -7.54 3.01 21.33
CA LEU A 281 -8.64 3.94 21.10
C LEU A 281 -9.64 3.38 20.08
N PRO A 282 -10.95 3.57 20.33
CA PRO A 282 -11.98 3.30 19.34
C PRO A 282 -11.71 4.02 18.02
N TYR A 283 -12.08 3.40 16.91
CA TYR A 283 -11.79 3.86 15.54
C TYR A 283 -11.91 5.38 15.36
N TYR A 284 -13.08 5.95 15.64
CA TYR A 284 -13.36 7.38 15.42
C TYR A 284 -12.63 8.30 16.42
N ARG A 285 -12.39 7.84 17.65
CA ARG A 285 -11.63 8.60 18.66
C ARG A 285 -10.16 8.68 18.31
N PHE A 286 -9.60 7.60 17.78
CA PHE A 286 -8.23 7.62 17.26
C PHE A 286 -8.11 8.62 16.10
N LEU A 287 -9.05 8.61 15.15
CA LEU A 287 -9.04 9.54 14.00
C LEU A 287 -9.18 11.00 14.44
N GLU A 288 -10.03 11.27 15.43
CA GLU A 288 -10.20 12.60 16.02
C GLU A 288 -8.91 13.10 16.68
N ALA A 289 -8.22 12.23 17.43
CA ALA A 289 -7.02 12.59 18.19
C ALA A 289 -5.77 12.75 17.31
N TYR A 290 -5.52 11.81 16.40
CA TYR A 290 -4.24 11.71 15.68
C TYR A 290 -4.37 11.94 14.17
N GLY A 291 -5.59 12.10 13.67
CA GLY A 291 -5.87 12.12 12.24
C GLY A 291 -5.62 10.77 11.58
N GLY A 292 -5.57 10.81 10.25
CA GLY A 292 -5.46 9.61 9.41
C GLY A 292 -6.81 9.18 8.86
N ALA A 293 -6.77 8.28 7.89
CA ALA A 293 -7.91 7.63 7.28
C ALA A 293 -7.40 6.39 6.52
N MET A 294 -8.30 5.53 6.07
CA MET A 294 -7.96 4.47 5.10
C MET A 294 -7.32 5.01 3.81
N GLN A 295 -7.38 6.32 3.57
CA GLN A 295 -6.78 6.98 2.40
C GLN A 295 -5.33 7.44 2.66
N SER A 296 -4.89 7.42 3.92
CA SER A 296 -3.58 7.94 4.35
C SER A 296 -2.64 6.81 4.72
N LYS A 297 -1.36 6.96 4.34
CA LYS A 297 -0.30 6.10 4.86
C LYS A 297 -0.20 6.27 6.38
N PRO A 298 -0.01 5.19 7.15
CA PRO A 298 0.24 5.29 8.57
C PRO A 298 1.48 6.15 8.87
N LYS A 299 1.40 6.97 9.92
CA LYS A 299 2.53 7.73 10.42
C LYS A 299 3.22 6.93 11.52
N TRP A 300 4.13 6.04 11.13
CA TRP A 300 4.87 5.17 12.05
C TRP A 300 6.20 5.77 12.54
N HIS A 301 6.48 7.04 12.24
CA HIS A 301 7.67 7.73 12.75
C HIS A 301 7.40 8.33 14.12
N ARG A 302 8.39 8.26 15.01
CA ARG A 302 8.42 9.01 16.26
C ARG A 302 8.70 10.47 15.88
N GLN A 303 7.77 11.39 16.12
CA GLN A 303 8.15 12.81 16.14
C GLN A 303 9.08 13.00 17.33
N VAL A 304 10.38 13.17 17.08
CA VAL A 304 11.22 13.83 18.07
C VAL A 304 10.90 15.30 17.92
N THR A 305 10.02 15.81 18.77
CA THR A 305 9.85 17.25 18.95
C THR A 305 11.16 17.76 19.54
N MET A 306 12.13 18.10 18.68
CA MET A 306 13.29 18.87 19.11
C MET A 306 12.74 20.19 19.65
N PRO A 307 13.04 20.57 20.91
CA PRO A 307 12.75 21.91 21.37
C PRO A 307 13.43 22.87 20.40
N ARG A 308 12.67 23.79 19.80
CA ARG A 308 13.25 24.97 19.15
C ARG A 308 13.98 25.75 20.24
N THR A 309 15.28 25.49 20.42
CA THR A 309 16.18 26.48 20.99
C THR A 309 16.28 27.61 19.99
N THR A 310 15.35 28.56 20.07
CA THR A 310 15.57 29.89 19.53
C THR A 310 16.71 30.49 20.35
N SER A 311 17.94 30.37 19.83
CA SER A 311 19.03 31.26 20.19
C SER A 311 18.57 32.69 19.87
N ASN A 312 18.39 33.51 20.90
CA ASN A 312 18.24 34.95 20.76
C ASN A 312 19.60 35.54 20.35
N PRO A 313 19.77 36.17 19.18
CA PRO A 313 20.97 36.90 18.82
C PRO A 313 20.64 38.39 18.85
N SER A 314 20.65 39.02 20.03
CA SER A 314 20.72 40.49 20.13
C SER A 314 20.73 40.95 21.59
N GLN A 315 21.91 41.26 22.11
CA GLN A 315 22.08 42.45 22.95
C GLN A 315 23.17 43.32 22.33
N PRO A 316 22.89 44.59 22.02
CA PRO A 316 23.90 45.50 21.51
C PRO A 316 24.81 46.01 22.64
N SER A 317 26.06 46.24 22.26
CA SER A 317 27.10 46.94 23.03
C SER A 317 26.59 48.27 23.58
N VAL A 318 26.71 48.47 24.90
CA VAL A 318 26.70 49.81 25.51
C VAL A 318 28.15 50.26 25.64
N ALA A 319 28.52 51.24 24.84
CA ALA A 319 29.70 52.05 25.08
C ALA A 319 29.44 52.93 26.31
N VAL A 320 30.35 52.91 27.28
CA VAL A 320 30.40 53.88 28.36
C VAL A 320 31.68 54.70 28.16
N ALA A 321 31.49 56.01 28.16
CA ALA A 321 32.52 57.04 28.15
C ALA A 321 33.29 57.10 29.48
#